data_AF-A0A949B5V1-F1
#
_entry.id   AF-A0A949B5V1-F1
#
_cell.length_a   1.000
_cell.length_b   1.000
_cell.length_c   1.000
_cell.angle_alpha   90.00
_cell.angle_beta   90.00
_cell.angle_gamma   90.00
#
_symmetry.space_group_name_H-M   'P 1'
#
loop_
_entity.id
_entity.type
_entity.pdbx_description
1 polymer ?
#
loop_
_entity_poly.entity_id
_entity_poly.type
_entity_poly.pdbx_seq_one_letter_code
_entity_poly.pdbx_strand_id
1 'polypeptide(L)'
;MNYKKALLLKKTKGQGVIEALILILGIIFIFAIALPGASSRLKVLQVKTSREQNQTASLSQNEDLPLCGDIIAIPSSQGKAPFRVFLVGTEKQGRYKISGFRWDFTGNGSWDTEVTKEPQNYVFETPGDYNLKMLVIDERDNSQTCNQTIVATE
;
A
#
# COMPACT_ATOMS: atom_id res chain seq x y z
N MET A 1 2.41 5.22 67.08
CA MET A 1 1.66 6.39 66.56
C MET A 1 0.20 5.99 66.48
N ASN A 2 -0.66 6.62 67.29
CA ASN A 2 -2.05 6.21 67.45
C ASN A 2 -2.89 7.46 67.73
N TYR A 3 -3.67 7.91 66.75
CA TYR A 3 -5.01 8.42 67.01
C TYR A 3 -5.88 8.32 65.75
N LYS A 4 -7.09 7.83 66.01
CA LYS A 4 -8.18 7.47 65.12
C LYS A 4 -8.95 8.69 64.59
N LYS A 5 -9.80 8.36 63.59
CA LYS A 5 -11.01 9.04 63.05
C LYS A 5 -10.77 9.99 61.88
N ALA A 6 -11.62 10.07 60.85
CA ALA A 6 -12.71 9.24 60.29
C ALA A 6 -13.23 10.04 59.08
N LEU A 7 -13.63 9.40 57.97
CA LEU A 7 -14.89 9.77 57.31
C LEU A 7 -15.41 8.65 56.40
N LEU A 8 -16.67 8.30 56.68
CA LEU A 8 -17.51 7.28 56.08
C LEU A 8 -18.09 7.77 54.75
N LEU A 9 -18.18 6.93 53.72
CA LEU A 9 -19.32 6.95 52.80
C LEU A 9 -19.74 5.51 52.41
N LYS A 10 -21.06 5.33 52.41
CA LYS A 10 -21.81 4.08 52.56
C LYS A 10 -21.85 3.23 51.28
N LYS A 11 -21.80 1.91 51.48
CA LYS A 11 -22.14 0.86 50.51
C LYS A 11 -23.62 0.46 50.68
N THR A 12 -24.41 0.51 49.60
CA THR A 12 -25.77 -0.06 49.50
C THR A 12 -25.75 -1.08 48.35
N LYS A 13 -25.82 -2.40 48.58
CA LYS A 13 -26.97 -3.28 48.95
C LYS A 13 -28.01 -3.32 47.81
N GLY A 14 -28.37 -4.44 47.19
CA GLY A 14 -28.01 -5.84 47.38
C GLY A 14 -28.70 -6.69 46.30
N GLN A 15 -28.12 -7.84 45.97
CA GLN A 15 -28.79 -8.92 45.25
C GLN A 15 -29.77 -9.63 46.18
N GLY A 16 -30.91 -10.07 45.62
CA GLY A 16 -31.79 -11.06 46.23
C GLY A 16 -33.26 -10.76 46.02
N VAL A 17 -33.86 -11.33 44.98
CA VAL A 17 -35.03 -12.22 45.08
C VAL A 17 -35.30 -12.81 43.70
N ILE A 18 -35.20 -14.13 43.65
CA ILE A 18 -35.52 -14.99 42.52
C ILE A 18 -37.00 -15.37 42.68
N GLU A 19 -37.74 -15.40 41.56
CA GLU A 19 -38.96 -16.20 41.32
C GLU A 19 -40.11 -16.14 42.35
N ALA A 20 -41.19 -15.45 41.99
CA ALA A 20 -42.54 -15.90 42.38
C ALA A 20 -43.60 -15.37 41.38
N LEU A 21 -44.40 -16.29 40.85
CA LEU A 21 -45.73 -16.10 40.24
C LEU A 21 -45.79 -15.78 38.73
N ILE A 22 -45.37 -16.75 37.90
CA ILE A 22 -46.09 -17.02 36.65
C ILE A 22 -47.41 -17.73 37.02
N LEU A 23 -48.49 -17.39 36.30
CA LEU A 23 -49.88 -17.91 36.41
C LEU A 23 -50.58 -17.31 37.64
N ILE A 24 -51.65 -16.51 37.55
CA ILE A 24 -52.98 -16.81 37.02
C ILE A 24 -53.66 -15.45 36.75
N LEU A 25 -54.16 -15.08 35.56
CA LEU A 25 -55.56 -15.25 35.13
C LEU A 25 -55.81 -14.34 33.91
N GLY A 26 -56.55 -14.82 32.93
CA GLY A 26 -57.35 -13.95 32.05
C GLY A 26 -56.76 -13.76 30.66
N ILE A 27 -56.79 -14.77 29.80
CA ILE A 27 -57.92 -14.97 28.88
C ILE A 27 -58.06 -13.79 27.90
N ILE A 28 -57.51 -14.01 26.70
CA ILE A 28 -58.22 -13.82 25.43
C ILE A 28 -58.87 -12.43 25.27
N PHE A 29 -58.15 -11.51 24.62
CA PHE A 29 -58.79 -10.73 23.57
C PHE A 29 -58.12 -11.04 22.25
N ILE A 30 -58.80 -11.93 21.56
CA ILE A 30 -58.76 -12.19 20.13
C ILE A 30 -58.48 -10.88 19.37
N PHE A 31 -57.46 -10.89 18.51
CA PHE A 31 -57.66 -10.51 17.11
C PHE A 31 -56.49 -11.06 16.29
N ALA A 32 -56.67 -12.30 15.85
CA ALA A 32 -56.15 -12.69 14.55
C ALA A 32 -56.83 -11.79 13.51
N ILE A 33 -56.14 -10.74 13.07
CA ILE A 33 -56.42 -10.11 11.79
C ILE A 33 -55.21 -10.40 10.92
N ALA A 34 -55.51 -11.10 9.83
CA ALA A 34 -54.67 -11.38 8.70
C ALA A 34 -53.66 -10.26 8.41
N LEU A 35 -52.40 -10.61 8.20
CA LEU A 35 -51.47 -9.78 7.44
C LEU A 35 -51.88 -9.88 5.97
N PRO A 36 -52.45 -8.84 5.33
CA PRO A 36 -52.59 -8.83 3.89
C PRO A 36 -51.21 -8.59 3.29
N GLY A 37 -50.99 -9.25 2.15
CA GLY A 37 -49.74 -9.26 1.42
C GLY A 37 -49.14 -7.89 1.14
N ALA A 38 -47.82 -7.95 0.94
CA ALA A 38 -46.95 -6.88 0.50
C ALA A 38 -47.51 -6.09 -0.69
N SER A 39 -47.52 -4.77 -0.55
CA SER A 39 -47.06 -3.85 -1.60
C SER A 39 -46.83 -2.47 -0.98
N SER A 40 -45.58 -2.15 -0.69
CA SER A 40 -45.18 -0.81 -0.24
C SER A 40 -44.43 -0.13 -1.39
N ARG A 41 -45.11 0.76 -2.13
CA ARG A 41 -44.41 1.71 -3.00
C ARG A 41 -43.90 2.90 -2.18
N LEU A 42 -42.57 2.90 -2.00
CA LEU A 42 -41.63 4.03 -1.91
C LEU A 42 -42.14 5.39 -1.40
N LYS A 43 -41.59 5.82 -0.26
CA LYS A 43 -41.10 7.19 -0.09
C LYS A 43 -39.63 7.12 0.33
N VAL A 44 -38.77 7.76 -0.46
CA VAL A 44 -37.33 7.91 -0.21
C VAL A 44 -37.15 8.63 1.12
N LEU A 45 -36.69 7.91 2.14
CA LEU A 45 -36.11 8.48 3.35
C LEU A 45 -34.59 8.49 3.15
N GLN A 46 -34.02 9.70 3.16
CA GLN A 46 -32.58 9.90 3.15
C GLN A 46 -31.97 9.22 4.39
N VAL A 47 -31.31 8.08 4.17
CA VAL A 47 -30.50 7.41 5.19
C VAL A 47 -29.21 8.22 5.33
N LYS A 48 -29.05 8.91 6.45
CA LYS A 48 -27.76 9.41 6.91
C LYS A 48 -27.41 8.63 8.17
N THR A 49 -26.90 7.41 8.00
CA THR A 49 -26.44 6.55 9.10
C THR A 49 -25.07 5.95 8.75
N SER A 50 -24.07 6.49 9.45
CA SER A 50 -22.77 5.94 9.84
C SER A 50 -22.32 4.60 9.24
N ARG A 51 -21.27 4.65 8.40
CA ARG A 51 -20.21 3.65 8.46
C ARG A 51 -19.06 4.23 9.27
N GLU A 52 -18.70 3.57 10.36
CA GLU A 52 -17.29 3.42 10.70
C GLU A 52 -16.62 2.80 9.45
N GLN A 53 -16.06 3.63 8.59
CA GLN A 53 -14.85 3.19 7.92
C GLN A 53 -13.73 3.56 8.86
N ASN A 54 -13.42 2.58 9.73
CA ASN A 54 -12.09 2.40 10.25
C ASN A 54 -11.10 2.76 9.15
N GLN A 55 -10.24 3.70 9.52
CA GLN A 55 -9.01 4.13 8.91
C GLN A 55 -8.24 2.94 8.32
N THR A 56 -8.63 2.46 7.14
CA THR A 56 -7.74 1.68 6.29
C THR A 56 -6.84 2.72 5.67
N ALA A 57 -5.65 2.84 6.24
CA ALA A 57 -4.54 3.62 5.74
C ALA A 57 -4.56 3.67 4.20
N SER A 58 -4.87 4.85 3.65
CA SER A 58 -4.48 5.14 2.28
C SER A 58 -2.96 5.04 2.24
N LEU A 59 -2.44 3.97 1.63
CA LEU A 59 -1.03 3.80 1.29
C LEU A 59 -0.63 4.92 0.31
N SER A 60 -0.43 6.14 0.81
CA SER A 60 0.23 7.23 0.12
C SER A 60 1.74 7.15 0.41
N GLN A 61 2.37 6.04 0.07
CA GLN A 61 3.82 5.88 0.26
C GLN A 61 4.65 6.11 -1.01
N ASN A 62 4.07 6.64 -2.10
CA ASN A 62 4.78 6.70 -3.38
C ASN A 62 4.75 8.04 -4.12
N GLU A 63 4.35 9.14 -3.47
CA GLU A 63 4.19 10.45 -4.14
C GLU A 63 5.48 11.28 -4.27
N ASP A 64 6.61 10.74 -3.77
CA ASP A 64 7.91 11.45 -3.71
C ASP A 64 9.07 10.67 -4.36
N LEU A 65 8.83 9.51 -4.98
CA LEU A 65 9.91 8.79 -5.68
C LEU A 65 10.30 9.48 -7.00
N PRO A 66 11.57 9.40 -7.41
CA PRO A 66 11.98 9.82 -8.74
C PRO A 66 11.28 8.99 -9.81
N LEU A 67 10.94 9.61 -10.93
CA LEU A 67 10.36 8.90 -12.06
C LEU A 67 11.44 8.19 -12.88
N CYS A 68 11.13 6.99 -13.36
CA CYS A 68 11.94 6.34 -14.39
C CYS A 68 11.98 7.19 -15.66
N GLY A 69 13.20 7.55 -16.07
CA GLY A 69 13.48 7.94 -17.44
C GLY A 69 13.74 6.72 -18.32
N ASP A 70 14.16 7.01 -19.54
CA ASP A 70 14.51 6.00 -20.54
C ASP A 70 15.95 5.54 -20.35
N ILE A 71 16.18 4.26 -20.64
CA ILE A 71 17.52 3.71 -20.81
C ILE A 71 17.79 3.67 -22.32
N ILE A 72 18.79 4.44 -22.77
CA ILE A 72 19.20 4.47 -24.17
C ILE A 72 20.46 3.62 -24.31
N ALA A 73 20.36 2.57 -25.12
CA ALA A 73 21.47 1.70 -25.50
C ALA A 73 21.96 2.05 -26.90
N ILE A 74 23.22 2.45 -27.02
CA ILE A 74 23.87 2.82 -28.28
C ILE A 74 24.95 1.76 -28.61
N PRO A 75 24.96 1.17 -29.83
CA PRO A 75 24.15 1.56 -31.00
C PRO A 75 22.69 1.07 -30.97
N SER A 76 22.39 0.05 -30.18
CA SER A 76 21.07 -0.58 -30.08
C SER A 76 20.97 -1.42 -28.80
N SER A 77 19.76 -1.89 -28.45
CA SER A 77 19.55 -2.86 -27.37
C SER A 77 19.80 -4.32 -27.79
N GLN A 78 20.33 -4.55 -28.99
CA GLN A 78 20.67 -5.87 -29.52
C GLN A 78 21.90 -5.81 -30.43
N GLY A 79 22.80 -6.79 -30.33
CA GLY A 79 23.97 -6.92 -31.21
C GLY A 79 24.74 -8.23 -30.98
N LYS A 80 25.78 -8.49 -31.78
CA LYS A 80 26.60 -9.71 -31.67
C LYS A 80 27.60 -9.65 -30.52
N ALA A 81 27.74 -10.74 -29.77
CA ALA A 81 28.75 -10.91 -28.75
C ALA A 81 30.17 -11.01 -29.38
N PRO A 82 31.21 -10.40 -28.77
CA PRO A 82 31.14 -9.50 -27.61
C PRO A 82 30.47 -8.18 -27.98
N PHE A 83 29.37 -7.85 -27.31
CA PHE A 83 28.53 -6.70 -27.68
C PHE A 83 28.86 -5.50 -26.80
N ARG A 84 29.55 -4.52 -27.38
CA ARG A 84 29.85 -3.24 -26.72
C ARG A 84 28.66 -2.30 -26.82
N VAL A 85 28.20 -1.79 -25.68
CA VAL A 85 27.08 -0.85 -25.58
C VAL A 85 27.47 0.35 -24.74
N PHE A 86 27.04 1.52 -25.18
CA PHE A 86 27.04 2.74 -24.39
C PHE A 86 25.64 2.99 -23.84
N LEU A 87 25.53 3.06 -22.53
CA LEU A 87 24.27 3.16 -21.79
C LEU A 87 24.11 4.57 -21.24
N VAL A 88 22.99 5.20 -21.57
CA VAL A 88 22.63 6.53 -21.10
C VAL A 88 21.29 6.45 -20.37
N GLY A 89 21.28 6.88 -19.11
CA GLY A 89 20.04 7.09 -18.36
C GLY A 89 19.52 8.49 -18.62
N THR A 90 18.24 8.64 -18.98
CA THR A 90 17.62 9.96 -19.10
C THR A 90 16.91 10.35 -17.82
N GLU A 91 16.83 11.64 -17.57
CA GLU A 91 16.07 12.19 -16.44
C GLU A 91 14.63 12.45 -16.89
N LYS A 92 13.66 12.03 -16.07
CA LYS A 92 12.26 12.41 -16.22
C LYS A 92 11.88 13.37 -15.11
N GLN A 93 11.12 14.41 -15.43
CA GLN A 93 10.72 15.43 -14.47
C GLN A 93 9.82 14.83 -13.37
N GLY A 94 10.41 14.63 -12.19
CA GLY A 94 9.69 14.34 -10.94
C GLY A 94 9.55 15.57 -10.06
N ARG A 95 9.23 15.36 -8.77
CA ARG A 95 9.15 16.42 -7.77
C ARG A 95 10.53 17.00 -7.43
N TYR A 96 11.53 16.12 -7.34
CA TYR A 96 12.92 16.46 -7.03
C TYR A 96 13.81 16.20 -8.24
N LYS A 97 14.95 16.88 -8.30
CA LYS A 97 15.94 16.67 -9.34
C LYS A 97 16.65 15.34 -9.12
N ILE A 98 17.06 14.70 -10.21
CA ILE A 98 17.85 13.48 -10.17
C ILE A 98 19.28 13.83 -9.75
N SER A 99 19.83 13.12 -8.77
CA SER A 99 21.22 13.24 -8.33
C SER A 99 22.14 12.35 -9.18
N GLY A 100 21.67 11.16 -9.58
CA GLY A 100 22.38 10.28 -10.51
C GLY A 100 21.72 8.93 -10.72
N PHE A 101 22.47 8.05 -11.39
CA PHE A 101 22.06 6.69 -11.73
C PHE A 101 23.09 5.68 -11.25
N ARG A 102 22.65 4.44 -10.99
CA ARG A 102 23.50 3.29 -10.69
C ARG A 102 23.04 2.07 -11.48
N TRP A 103 23.97 1.24 -11.94
CA TRP A 103 23.64 0.18 -12.90
C TRP A 103 23.98 -1.22 -12.38
N ASP A 104 23.12 -2.19 -12.68
CA ASP A 104 23.34 -3.64 -12.59
C ASP A 104 23.22 -4.16 -14.03
N PHE A 105 24.36 -4.34 -14.69
CA PHE A 105 24.44 -4.66 -16.11
C PHE A 105 23.92 -6.05 -16.42
N THR A 106 24.12 -6.98 -15.49
CA THR A 106 23.83 -8.40 -15.70
C THR A 106 22.49 -8.83 -15.10
N GLY A 107 21.86 -7.97 -14.30
CA GLY A 107 20.63 -8.29 -13.58
C GLY A 107 20.85 -9.18 -12.35
N ASN A 108 22.10 -9.36 -11.91
CA ASN A 108 22.46 -10.31 -10.84
C ASN A 108 22.12 -9.80 -9.43
N GLY A 109 21.62 -8.56 -9.30
CA GLY A 109 21.25 -7.95 -8.03
C GLY A 109 22.38 -7.22 -7.31
N SER A 110 23.59 -7.23 -7.87
CA SER A 110 24.72 -6.41 -7.43
C SER A 110 24.85 -5.19 -8.34
N TRP A 111 25.16 -4.04 -7.75
CA TRP A 111 25.41 -2.84 -8.53
C TRP A 111 26.85 -2.82 -9.03
N ASP A 112 27.02 -2.67 -10.33
CA ASP A 112 28.30 -2.72 -11.04
C ASP A 112 28.99 -1.35 -11.13
N THR A 113 28.26 -0.27 -10.84
CA THR A 113 28.79 1.10 -10.89
C THR A 113 28.60 1.84 -9.57
N GLU A 114 29.33 2.93 -9.40
CA GLU A 114 28.95 3.98 -8.45
C GLU A 114 27.78 4.82 -8.99
N VAL A 115 27.25 5.72 -8.16
CA VAL A 115 26.23 6.68 -8.57
C VAL A 115 26.87 7.76 -9.44
N THR A 116 26.37 7.93 -10.65
CA THR A 116 26.86 8.95 -11.58
C THR A 116 25.79 9.32 -12.62
N LYS A 117 25.89 10.52 -13.19
CA LYS A 117 25.09 10.93 -14.37
C LYS A 117 25.80 10.63 -15.68
N GLU A 118 27.09 10.29 -15.61
CA GLU A 118 27.87 9.99 -16.79
C GLU A 118 27.37 8.70 -17.45
N PRO A 119 27.28 8.66 -18.78
CA PRO A 119 27.03 7.43 -19.50
C PRO A 119 28.04 6.32 -19.19
N GLN A 120 27.60 5.08 -19.30
CA GLN A 120 28.41 3.90 -18.98
C GLN A 120 28.76 3.10 -20.25
N ASN A 121 30.00 2.62 -20.33
CA ASN A 121 30.41 1.66 -21.35
C ASN A 121 30.43 0.27 -20.73
N TYR A 122 29.79 -0.71 -21.38
CA TYR A 122 29.81 -2.10 -20.96
C TYR A 122 29.95 -3.05 -22.16
N VAL A 123 30.50 -4.24 -21.93
CA VAL A 123 30.64 -5.30 -22.95
C VAL A 123 29.94 -6.55 -22.45
N PHE A 124 28.93 -6.98 -23.20
CA PHE A 124 28.27 -8.27 -22.99
C PHE A 124 29.07 -9.35 -23.74
N GLU A 125 29.97 -10.02 -23.02
CA GLU A 125 30.97 -10.94 -23.59
C GLU A 125 30.37 -12.19 -24.25
N THR A 126 29.28 -12.71 -23.67
CA THR A 126 28.63 -13.94 -24.15
C THR A 126 27.26 -13.65 -24.74
N PRO A 127 26.79 -14.44 -25.72
CA PRO A 127 25.40 -14.40 -26.14
C PRO A 127 24.44 -14.65 -24.97
N GLY A 128 23.33 -13.93 -24.94
CA GLY A 128 22.32 -14.02 -23.89
C GLY A 128 21.40 -12.80 -23.82
N ASP A 129 20.30 -12.96 -23.08
CA ASP A 129 19.38 -11.90 -22.72
C ASP A 129 19.71 -11.38 -21.31
N TYR A 130 20.12 -10.12 -21.21
CA TYR A 130 20.51 -9.48 -19.96
C TYR A 130 19.43 -8.53 -19.49
N ASN A 131 18.92 -8.74 -18.26
CA ASN A 131 17.97 -7.83 -17.63
C ASN A 131 18.73 -6.71 -16.90
N LEU A 132 19.15 -5.72 -17.67
CA LEU A 132 19.81 -4.51 -17.18
C LEU A 132 18.88 -3.76 -16.22
N LYS A 133 19.39 -3.43 -15.02
CA LYS A 133 18.68 -2.57 -14.06
C LYS A 133 19.42 -1.25 -13.88
N MET A 134 18.66 -0.16 -13.83
CA MET A 134 19.12 1.18 -13.49
C MET A 134 18.38 1.66 -12.25
N LEU A 135 19.11 2.03 -11.19
CA LEU A 135 18.57 2.77 -10.06
C LEU A 135 18.65 4.26 -10.35
N VAL A 136 17.51 4.94 -10.39
CA VAL A 136 17.43 6.39 -10.43
C VAL A 136 17.36 6.92 -9.01
N ILE A 137 18.21 7.89 -8.66
CA ILE A 137 18.29 8.48 -7.32
C ILE A 137 18.05 9.98 -7.43
N ASP A 138 17.21 10.54 -6.56
CA ASP A 138 16.99 11.99 -6.48
C ASP A 138 17.89 12.69 -5.44
N GLU A 139 17.81 14.01 -5.35
CA GLU A 139 18.53 14.83 -4.36
C GLU A 139 18.04 14.62 -2.91
N ARG A 140 16.98 13.82 -2.70
CA ARG A 140 16.43 13.47 -1.38
C ARG A 140 16.74 12.03 -0.99
N ASP A 141 17.64 11.37 -1.73
CA ASP A 141 18.02 9.97 -1.60
C ASP A 141 16.85 8.98 -1.78
N ASN A 142 15.73 9.43 -2.36
CA ASN A 142 14.70 8.51 -2.83
C ASN A 142 15.18 7.84 -4.11
N SER A 143 14.76 6.60 -4.32
CA SER A 143 15.20 5.84 -5.48
C SER A 143 14.10 5.01 -6.12
N GLN A 144 14.19 4.83 -7.43
CA GLN A 144 13.31 3.96 -8.21
C GLN A 144 14.14 3.16 -9.22
N THR A 145 13.81 1.87 -9.36
CA THR A 145 14.49 0.98 -10.31
C THR A 145 13.75 0.91 -11.64
N CYS A 146 14.50 0.97 -12.73
CA CYS A 146 14.03 0.85 -14.11
C CYS A 146 14.80 -0.30 -14.78
N ASN A 147 14.12 -1.08 -15.64
CA ASN A 147 14.72 -2.23 -16.28
C ASN A 147 14.68 -2.10 -17.81
N GLN A 148 15.69 -2.65 -18.48
CA GLN A 148 15.71 -2.83 -19.93
C GLN A 148 16.34 -4.19 -20.27
N THR A 149 15.88 -4.81 -21.35
CA THR A 149 16.51 -6.04 -21.86
C THR A 149 17.55 -5.67 -22.92
N ILE A 150 18.78 -6.17 -22.74
CA ILE A 150 19.83 -6.12 -23.77
C ILE A 150 20.07 -7.54 -24.29
N VAL A 151 20.11 -7.68 -25.62
CA VAL A 151 20.25 -8.99 -26.27
C VAL A 151 21.61 -9.07 -26.95
N ALA A 152 22.50 -9.93 -26.45
CA ALA A 152 23.73 -10.29 -27.14
C ALA A 152 23.48 -11.59 -27.93
N THR A 153 23.67 -11.57 -29.24
CA THR A 153 23.52 -12.75 -30.09
C THR A 153 24.86 -13.41 -30.36
N GLU A 154 24.84 -14.63 -30.89
CA GLU A 154 25.98 -15.22 -31.60
C GLU A 154 26.35 -14.42 -32.88
#